data_AF-A0A160DTQ8-F1
#
_entry.id   AF-A0A160DTQ8-F1
#
_cell.length_a   1.000
_cell.length_b   1.000
_cell.length_c   1.000
_cell.angle_alpha   90.00
_cell.angle_beta   90.00
_cell.angle_gamma   90.00
#
_symmetry.space_group_name_H-M   'P 1'
#
loop_
_entity.id
_entity.type
_entity.pdbx_description
1 polymer ?
#
loop_
_entity_poly.entity_id
_entity_poly.type
_entity_poly.pdbx_seq_one_letter_code
_entity_poly.pdbx_strand_id
1 'polypeptide(L)'
;MPVYASVLSRWLLPLVAVAWLLAVALPGATPLPGKKQLLFESRVHPWKIYYVQDRDFARGRFAYYEVHYRDQPLVLPKGLFGAAADIDRFFVAAGFPSEATDNDSVLLGFTPSLLLPGGSTKAGELMFVYARSVGADGREVHVYNQEHRLLGAIALEEPIGGSDYSDRPTPD
;
A
#
# COMPACT_ATOMS: atom_id res chain seq x y z
N MET A 1 -51.30 -18.85 -59.71
CA MET A 1 -49.99 -19.44 -60.04
C MET A 1 -48.93 -18.74 -59.20
N PRO A 2 -48.10 -19.49 -58.46
CA PRO A 2 -47.22 -18.97 -57.39
C PRO A 2 -45.79 -18.70 -57.87
N VAL A 3 -45.08 -17.76 -57.25
CA VAL A 3 -43.61 -17.69 -57.29
C VAL A 3 -43.07 -17.39 -55.89
N TYR A 4 -42.52 -18.45 -55.28
CA TYR A 4 -41.35 -18.52 -54.40
C TYR A 4 -40.96 -17.30 -53.55
N ALA A 5 -41.34 -17.32 -52.27
CA ALA A 5 -40.53 -16.75 -51.20
C ALA A 5 -39.74 -17.91 -50.56
N SER A 6 -38.42 -17.96 -50.80
CA SER A 6 -37.57 -18.97 -50.19
C SER A 6 -36.20 -18.40 -49.80
N VAL A 7 -35.82 -18.79 -48.58
CA VAL A 7 -34.45 -18.97 -48.10
C VAL A 7 -33.60 -17.71 -47.87
N LEU A 8 -33.74 -17.10 -46.69
CA LEU A 8 -32.64 -16.33 -46.07
C LEU A 8 -32.83 -16.21 -44.55
N SER A 9 -32.96 -17.34 -43.86
CA SER A 9 -32.97 -17.39 -42.40
C SER A 9 -32.43 -18.72 -41.88
N ARG A 10 -31.20 -19.09 -42.27
CA ARG A 10 -30.60 -20.36 -41.82
C ARG A 10 -29.10 -20.33 -41.49
N TRP A 11 -28.46 -19.16 -41.35
CA TRP A 11 -27.00 -19.09 -41.12
C TRP A 11 -26.53 -18.11 -40.03
N LEU A 12 -27.41 -17.57 -39.18
CA LEU A 12 -27.01 -16.63 -38.11
C LEU A 12 -26.88 -17.24 -36.70
N LEU A 13 -27.05 -18.56 -36.54
CA LEU A 13 -27.08 -19.19 -35.23
C LEU A 13 -25.79 -19.86 -34.70
N PRO A 14 -24.70 -20.14 -35.46
CA PRO A 14 -23.52 -20.73 -34.83
C PRO A 14 -22.56 -19.70 -34.22
N LEU A 15 -22.62 -18.41 -34.63
CA LEU A 15 -21.65 -17.39 -34.20
C LEU A 15 -21.90 -16.84 -32.79
N VAL A 16 -23.16 -16.77 -32.34
CA VAL A 16 -23.49 -16.29 -30.99
C VAL A 16 -23.14 -17.34 -29.92
N ALA A 17 -23.19 -18.63 -30.25
CA ALA A 17 -22.86 -19.70 -29.31
C ALA A 17 -21.36 -19.79 -28.98
N VAL A 18 -20.47 -19.44 -29.92
CA VAL A 18 -19.02 -19.43 -29.69
C VAL A 18 -18.59 -18.24 -28.83
N ALA A 19 -19.24 -17.09 -28.97
CA ALA A 19 -18.97 -15.90 -28.14
C ALA A 19 -19.34 -16.14 -26.65
N TRP A 20 -20.39 -16.91 -26.37
CA TRP A 20 -20.77 -17.28 -25.00
C TRP A 20 -19.85 -18.31 -24.36
N LEU A 21 -19.25 -19.21 -25.15
CA LEU A 21 -18.28 -20.20 -24.64
C LEU A 21 -16.90 -19.61 -24.35
N LEU A 22 -16.51 -18.51 -25.00
CA LEU A 22 -15.26 -17.78 -24.70
C LEU A 22 -15.37 -16.87 -23.46
N ALA A 23 -16.56 -16.52 -23.00
CA ALA A 23 -16.76 -15.71 -21.79
C ALA A 23 -16.56 -16.50 -20.47
N VAL A 24 -16.54 -17.84 -20.52
CA VAL A 24 -16.39 -18.70 -19.33
C VAL A 24 -14.93 -19.13 -19.09
N ALA A 25 -14.03 -18.89 -20.04
CA ALA A 25 -12.66 -19.42 -20.01
C ALA A 25 -11.56 -18.37 -19.72
N LEU A 26 -11.92 -17.20 -19.17
CA LEU A 26 -10.94 -16.38 -18.48
C LEU A 26 -11.10 -16.65 -16.98
N PRO A 27 -10.33 -17.58 -16.39
CA PRO A 27 -10.01 -17.41 -14.98
C PRO A 27 -9.23 -16.10 -14.92
N GLY A 28 -9.96 -15.00 -14.66
CA GLY A 28 -9.36 -13.83 -14.09
C GLY A 28 -8.62 -14.34 -12.88
N ALA A 29 -7.30 -14.42 -12.98
CA ALA A 29 -6.44 -14.61 -11.84
C ALA A 29 -6.59 -13.34 -11.01
N THR A 30 -7.71 -13.19 -10.31
CA THR A 30 -7.81 -12.28 -9.18
C THR A 30 -6.71 -12.76 -8.24
N PRO A 31 -5.64 -11.97 -8.05
CA PRO A 31 -4.62 -12.31 -7.07
C PRO A 31 -5.35 -12.58 -5.76
N LEU A 32 -5.16 -13.77 -5.20
CA LEU A 32 -5.70 -14.07 -3.87
C LEU A 32 -5.23 -12.95 -2.95
N PRO A 33 -6.15 -12.27 -2.23
CA PRO A 33 -5.78 -11.11 -1.43
C PRO A 33 -4.68 -11.49 -0.45
N GLY A 34 -3.60 -10.71 -0.43
CA GLY A 34 -2.51 -10.88 0.51
C GLY A 34 -3.02 -10.84 1.96
N LYS A 35 -2.34 -11.54 2.87
CA LYS A 35 -2.66 -11.54 4.30
C LYS A 35 -1.98 -10.36 4.97
N LYS A 36 -2.77 -9.44 5.54
CA LYS A 36 -2.29 -8.33 6.39
C LYS A 36 -2.59 -8.64 7.86
N GLN A 37 -1.56 -8.60 8.71
CA GLN A 37 -1.65 -8.88 10.14
C GLN A 37 -1.10 -7.71 10.94
N LEU A 38 -1.89 -7.17 11.87
CA LEU A 38 -1.40 -6.17 12.84
C LEU A 38 -0.45 -6.86 13.82
N LEU A 39 0.78 -6.34 13.95
CA LEU A 39 1.79 -6.85 14.88
C LEU A 39 2.02 -5.93 16.07
N PHE A 40 1.85 -4.63 15.88
CA PHE A 40 2.06 -3.64 16.92
C PHE A 40 1.11 -2.47 16.74
N GLU A 41 0.57 -1.99 17.86
CA GLU A 41 -0.23 -0.78 17.96
C GLU A 41 0.18 -0.07 19.25
N SER A 42 0.63 1.18 19.13
CA SER A 42 0.96 1.99 20.31
C SER A 42 -0.29 2.67 20.86
N ARG A 43 -0.36 2.73 22.20
CA ARG A 43 -1.48 3.33 22.93
C ARG A 43 -1.35 4.84 23.11
N VAL A 44 -0.12 5.35 23.01
CA VAL A 44 0.21 6.75 23.31
C VAL A 44 0.42 7.52 22.02
N HIS A 45 1.18 6.92 21.10
CA HIS A 45 1.42 7.47 19.77
C HIS A 45 0.68 6.58 18.77
N PRO A 46 -0.04 7.15 17.79
CA PRO A 46 -0.91 6.39 16.88
C PRO A 46 -0.14 5.61 15.80
N TRP A 47 0.90 4.87 16.20
CA TRP A 47 1.68 3.97 15.37
C TRP A 47 0.99 2.62 15.24
N LYS A 48 0.91 2.11 14.01
CA LYS A 48 0.49 0.74 13.71
C LYS A 48 1.51 0.09 12.79
N ILE A 49 1.92 -1.13 13.10
CA ILE A 49 2.83 -1.92 12.27
C ILE A 49 2.11 -3.17 11.83
N TYR A 50 2.05 -3.38 10.53
CA TYR A 50 1.46 -4.53 9.90
C TYR A 50 2.52 -5.39 9.24
N TYR A 51 2.37 -6.69 9.34
CA TYR A 51 3.07 -7.66 8.50
C TYR A 51 2.15 -8.08 7.36
N VAL A 52 2.62 -7.86 6.13
CA VAL A 52 1.87 -8.12 4.90
C VAL A 52 2.55 -9.24 4.15
N GLN A 53 1.80 -10.30 3.87
CA GLN A 53 2.20 -11.38 2.99
C GLN A 53 1.40 -11.25 1.70
N ASP A 54 2.09 -10.93 0.62
CA ASP A 54 1.47 -10.82 -0.70
C ASP A 54 1.91 -11.99 -1.59
N ARG A 55 1.05 -12.34 -2.53
CA ARG A 55 1.27 -13.43 -3.47
C ARG A 55 1.15 -12.86 -4.88
N ASP A 56 2.27 -12.39 -5.40
CA ASP A 56 2.39 -12.09 -6.83
C ASP A 56 2.67 -13.41 -7.57
N PHE A 57 1.78 -13.77 -8.48
CA PHE A 57 1.88 -15.00 -9.27
C PHE A 57 3.20 -15.07 -10.07
N ALA A 58 3.80 -13.93 -10.42
CA ALA A 58 5.06 -13.87 -11.16
C ALA A 58 6.31 -13.89 -10.26
N ARG A 59 6.22 -13.42 -9.01
CA ARG A 59 7.37 -13.25 -8.10
C ARG A 59 7.36 -14.18 -6.89
N GLY A 60 6.31 -14.98 -6.71
CA GLY A 60 6.14 -15.86 -5.57
C GLY A 60 5.51 -15.17 -4.36
N ARG A 61 5.67 -15.78 -3.18
CA ARG A 61 5.24 -15.16 -1.92
C ARG A 61 6.33 -14.21 -1.46
N PHE A 62 5.97 -12.96 -1.22
CA PHE A 62 6.88 -12.00 -0.60
C PHE A 62 6.18 -11.39 0.61
N ALA A 63 6.98 -11.05 1.62
CA ALA A 63 6.49 -10.46 2.85
C ALA A 63 7.27 -9.20 3.18
N TYR A 64 6.57 -8.22 3.73
CA TYR A 64 7.12 -6.94 4.14
C TYR A 64 6.31 -6.39 5.30
N TYR A 65 6.83 -5.33 5.90
CA TYR A 65 6.15 -4.57 6.92
C TYR A 65 5.62 -3.27 6.31
N GLU A 66 4.39 -2.94 6.66
CA GLU A 66 3.79 -1.62 6.43
C GLU A 66 3.67 -0.92 7.78
N VAL A 67 4.04 0.35 7.82
CA VAL A 67 3.93 1.17 9.02
C VAL A 67 2.96 2.29 8.75
N HIS A 68 2.07 2.53 9.68
CA HIS A 68 1.10 3.61 9.63
C HIS A 68 1.29 4.53 10.84
N TYR A 69 1.08 5.81 10.63
CA TYR A 69 0.91 6.81 11.69
C TYR A 69 -0.43 7.50 11.48
N ARG A 70 -1.30 7.48 12.50
CA ARG A 70 -2.67 8.04 12.41
C ARG A 70 -3.47 7.49 11.24
N ASP A 71 -3.41 6.17 11.08
CA ASP A 71 -4.05 5.42 9.99
C ASP A 71 -3.54 5.75 8.57
N GLN A 72 -2.62 6.69 8.42
CA GLN A 72 -1.97 6.99 7.15
C GLN A 72 -0.71 6.12 6.97
N PRO A 73 -0.48 5.55 5.78
CA PRO A 73 0.74 4.81 5.51
C PRO A 73 1.95 5.75 5.59
N LEU A 74 2.97 5.34 6.33
CA LEU A 74 4.23 6.04 6.39
C LEU A 74 5.04 5.72 5.13
N VAL A 75 5.25 6.75 4.31
CA VAL A 75 6.04 6.67 3.08
C VAL A 75 7.29 7.51 3.25
N LEU A 76 8.47 6.88 3.18
CA LEU A 76 9.72 7.61 3.25
C LEU A 76 10.07 8.21 1.88
N PRO A 77 10.28 9.53 1.77
CA PRO A 77 10.58 10.17 0.50
C PRO A 77 11.91 9.67 -0.08
N LYS A 78 11.89 9.32 -1.36
CA LYS A 78 13.07 8.82 -2.10
C LYS A 78 14.28 9.76 -2.03
N GLY A 79 14.01 11.06 -1.97
CA GLY A 79 15.04 12.10 -1.91
C GLY A 79 15.90 12.04 -0.66
N LEU A 80 15.38 11.52 0.46
CA LEU A 80 16.15 11.37 1.70
C LEU A 80 17.21 10.28 1.61
N PHE A 81 17.05 9.32 0.70
CA PHE A 81 17.88 8.12 0.61
C PHE A 81 18.54 7.94 -0.76
N GLY A 82 18.41 8.91 -1.66
CA GLY A 82 18.87 8.79 -3.05
C GLY A 82 18.22 7.60 -3.79
N ALA A 83 17.00 7.25 -3.40
CA ALA A 83 16.28 6.11 -3.96
C ALA A 83 15.60 6.49 -5.29
N ALA A 84 15.34 5.49 -6.11
CA ALA A 84 14.62 5.59 -7.37
C ALA A 84 13.11 5.79 -7.16
N ALA A 85 12.58 5.31 -6.03
CA ALA A 85 11.17 5.38 -5.65
C ALA A 85 11.03 5.61 -4.15
N ASP A 86 9.87 6.10 -3.73
CA ASP A 86 9.56 6.25 -2.31
C ASP A 86 9.48 4.87 -1.64
N ILE A 87 9.72 4.83 -0.33
CA ILE A 87 9.85 3.59 0.42
C ILE A 87 8.67 3.47 1.39
N ASP A 88 7.76 2.55 1.09
CA ASP A 88 6.56 2.23 1.87
C ASP A 88 6.54 0.77 2.36
N ARG A 89 7.54 -0.03 1.93
CA ARG A 89 7.70 -1.45 2.30
C ARG A 89 9.03 -1.66 3.01
N PHE A 90 8.95 -2.19 4.22
CA PHE A 90 10.11 -2.42 5.07
C PHE A 90 10.41 -3.91 5.23
N PHE A 91 11.68 -4.29 5.32
CA PHE A 91 12.08 -5.66 5.67
C PHE A 91 11.95 -5.93 7.16
N VAL A 92 12.06 -4.88 7.97
CA VAL A 92 11.94 -4.91 9.43
C VAL A 92 11.17 -3.67 9.85
N ALA A 93 10.22 -3.84 10.78
CA ALA A 93 9.63 -2.73 11.50
C ALA A 93 9.40 -3.14 12.96
N ALA A 94 9.74 -2.27 13.90
CA ALA A 94 9.54 -2.50 15.32
C ALA A 94 9.05 -1.23 16.03
N GLY A 95 8.02 -1.38 16.85
CA GLY A 95 7.52 -0.32 17.71
C GLY A 95 8.09 -0.44 19.10
N PHE A 96 8.15 0.68 19.81
CA PHE A 96 8.58 0.73 21.19
C PHE A 96 7.37 0.75 22.13
N PRO A 97 7.36 -0.05 23.21
CA PRO A 97 6.25 -0.06 24.15
C PRO A 97 6.17 1.27 24.91
N SER A 98 5.01 1.55 25.52
CA SER A 98 4.71 2.87 26.10
C SER A 98 5.65 3.29 27.24
N GLU A 99 6.30 2.34 27.90
CA GLU A 99 7.28 2.56 28.96
C GLU A 99 8.70 2.85 28.44
N ALA A 100 8.96 2.68 27.15
CA ALA A 100 10.26 2.95 26.56
C ALA A 100 10.51 4.45 26.36
N THR A 101 11.77 4.87 26.45
CA THR A 101 12.17 6.26 26.20
C THR A 101 11.85 6.72 24.77
N ASP A 102 11.90 5.82 23.80
CA ASP A 102 11.62 6.07 22.39
C ASP A 102 10.20 5.62 21.97
N ASN A 103 9.24 5.60 22.90
CA ASN A 103 7.85 5.18 22.66
C ASN A 103 7.09 6.02 21.61
N ASP A 104 7.64 7.18 21.27
CA ASP A 104 7.18 8.10 20.23
C ASP A 104 7.65 7.72 18.82
N SER A 105 8.47 6.68 18.74
CA SER A 105 9.20 6.28 17.54
C SER A 105 8.89 4.85 17.10
N VAL A 106 9.29 4.53 15.87
CA VAL A 106 9.36 3.18 15.32
C VAL A 106 10.69 2.99 14.59
N LEU A 107 11.29 1.81 14.70
CA LEU A 107 12.48 1.40 13.96
C LEU A 107 12.06 0.80 12.62
N LEU A 108 12.69 1.22 11.53
CA LEU A 108 12.43 0.77 10.16
C LEU A 108 13.72 0.25 9.53
N GLY A 109 13.67 -0.92 8.91
CA GLY A 109 14.77 -1.51 8.15
C GLY A 109 14.39 -1.74 6.69
N PHE A 110 15.16 -1.22 5.73
CA PHE A 110 14.87 -1.32 4.30
C PHE A 110 16.14 -1.24 3.45
N THR A 111 16.03 -1.55 2.17
CA THR A 111 17.10 -1.34 1.18
C THR A 111 16.56 -0.44 0.08
N PRO A 112 17.11 0.78 -0.11
CA PRO A 112 16.65 1.66 -1.17
C PRO A 112 16.97 1.05 -2.54
N SER A 113 16.07 1.22 -3.50
CA SER A 113 16.39 0.94 -4.91
C SER A 113 17.17 2.12 -5.47
N LEU A 114 18.37 1.90 -6.00
CA LEU A 114 19.23 2.94 -6.57
C LEU A 114 19.15 2.93 -8.10
N LEU A 115 19.05 4.10 -8.70
CA LEU A 115 19.06 4.24 -10.16
C LEU A 115 20.50 4.15 -10.70
N LEU A 116 20.72 3.28 -11.67
CA LEU A 116 22.00 3.12 -12.36
C LEU A 116 22.06 3.99 -13.63
N PRO A 117 23.27 4.36 -14.08
CA PRO A 117 23.46 4.87 -15.43
C PRO A 117 22.84 3.90 -16.46
N GLY A 118 21.95 4.41 -17.31
CA GLY A 118 21.21 3.60 -18.28
C GLY A 118 19.79 3.19 -17.86
N GLY A 119 19.30 3.62 -16.69
CA GLY A 119 17.89 3.51 -16.30
C GLY A 119 17.49 2.23 -15.55
N SER A 120 18.40 1.28 -15.41
CA SER A 120 18.20 0.11 -14.55
C SER A 120 18.27 0.46 -13.06
N THR A 121 17.72 -0.38 -12.19
CA THR A 121 17.81 -0.22 -10.73
C THR A 121 18.64 -1.33 -10.09
N LYS A 122 19.37 -1.02 -9.02
CA LYS A 122 19.98 -2.02 -8.13
C LYS A 122 19.52 -1.82 -6.69
N ALA A 123 19.58 -2.88 -5.88
CA ALA A 123 19.43 -2.73 -4.44
C ALA A 123 20.64 -1.98 -3.86
N GLY A 124 20.39 -1.03 -2.95
CA GLY A 124 21.41 -0.35 -2.14
C GLY A 124 21.85 -1.20 -0.95
N GLU A 125 22.41 -0.55 0.07
CA GLU A 125 22.75 -1.19 1.34
C GLU A 125 21.52 -1.27 2.26
N LEU A 126 21.52 -2.23 3.20
CA LEU A 126 20.51 -2.28 4.25
C LEU A 126 20.66 -1.08 5.18
N MET A 127 19.59 -0.32 5.34
CA MET A 127 19.53 0.88 6.18
C MET A 127 18.54 0.68 7.32
N PHE A 128 18.86 1.30 8.46
CA PHE A 128 17.96 1.39 9.60
C PHE A 128 17.74 2.86 9.98
N VAL A 129 16.49 3.23 10.20
CA VAL A 129 16.09 4.59 10.60
C VAL A 129 15.04 4.55 11.69
N TYR A 130 14.95 5.62 12.46
CA TYR A 130 13.86 5.88 13.39
C TYR A 130 12.88 6.86 12.76
N ALA A 131 11.61 6.52 12.70
CA ALA A 131 10.54 7.45 12.41
C ALA A 131 9.87 7.85 13.73
N ARG A 132 9.93 9.13 14.08
CA ARG A 132 9.47 9.67 15.36
C ARG A 132 8.34 10.66 15.12
N SER A 133 7.26 10.53 15.90
CA SER A 133 6.19 11.52 15.86
C SER A 133 6.64 12.83 16.48
N VAL A 134 6.39 13.96 15.81
CA VAL A 134 6.73 15.28 16.31
C VAL A 134 5.50 16.18 16.30
N GLY A 135 5.42 17.06 17.30
CA GLY A 135 4.30 17.99 17.45
C GLY A 135 3.12 17.39 18.22
N ALA A 136 2.45 18.23 19.01
CA ALA A 136 1.22 17.85 19.71
C ALA A 136 0.06 17.59 18.72
N ASP A 137 0.12 18.25 17.57
CA ASP A 137 -0.82 18.07 16.47
C ASP A 137 -0.56 16.79 15.68
N GLY A 138 0.59 16.12 15.86
CA GLY A 138 1.01 14.89 15.18
C GLY A 138 0.79 14.92 13.67
N ARG A 139 1.15 16.02 13.02
CA ARG A 139 1.08 16.16 11.56
C ARG A 139 2.41 15.90 10.88
N GLU A 140 3.45 15.65 11.66
CA GLU A 140 4.80 15.54 11.18
C GLU A 140 5.50 14.34 11.80
N VAL A 141 6.24 13.62 10.97
CA VAL A 141 7.11 12.53 11.38
C VAL A 141 8.54 12.90 11.00
N HIS A 142 9.42 12.96 11.99
CA HIS A 142 10.85 13.16 11.75
C HIS A 142 11.54 11.81 11.57
N VAL A 143 12.44 11.74 10.61
CA VAL A 143 13.24 10.55 10.31
C VAL A 143 14.67 10.78 10.79
N TYR A 144 15.19 9.88 11.62
CA TYR A 144 16.53 9.92 12.17
C TYR A 144 17.34 8.69 11.76
N ASN A 145 18.65 8.84 11.63
CA ASN A 145 19.55 7.70 11.48
C ASN A 145 19.84 7.02 12.84
N GLN A 146 20.72 6.01 12.85
CA GLN A 146 21.08 5.27 14.06
C GLN A 146 21.86 6.11 15.09
N GLU A 147 22.53 7.18 14.65
CA GLU A 147 23.19 8.15 15.53
C GLU A 147 22.25 9.27 16.02
N HIS A 148 20.93 9.11 15.84
CA HIS A 148 19.90 10.10 16.17
C HIS A 148 20.06 11.46 15.48
N ARG A 149 20.72 11.49 14.32
CA ARG A 149 20.78 12.68 13.47
C ARG A 149 19.55 12.73 12.58
N LEU A 150 18.89 13.90 12.57
CA LEU A 150 17.74 14.17 11.69
C LEU A 150 18.17 14.07 10.22
N LEU A 151 17.47 13.23 9.46
CA LEU A 151 17.60 13.07 8.02
C LEU A 151 16.58 13.92 7.26
N GLY A 152 15.36 14.03 7.78
CA GLY A 152 14.29 14.82 7.17
C GLY A 152 12.99 14.71 7.94
N ALA A 153 11.99 15.44 7.47
CA ALA A 153 10.65 15.44 8.03
C ALA A 153 9.62 15.09 6.95
N ILE A 154 8.56 14.40 7.37
CA ILE A 154 7.48 13.93 6.53
C ILE A 154 6.21 14.59 7.06
N ALA A 155 5.65 15.49 6.26
CA ALA A 155 4.32 16.04 6.53
C ALA A 155 3.27 14.99 6.17
N LEU A 156 2.33 14.80 7.07
CA LEU A 156 1.18 13.93 6.86
C LEU A 156 0.00 14.75 6.39
N GLU A 157 -0.83 14.14 5.54
CA GLU A 157 -2.03 14.79 5.05
C GLU A 157 -3.01 15.00 6.21
N GLU A 158 -3.84 16.04 6.13
CA GLU A 158 -4.96 16.17 7.04
C GLU A 158 -5.90 14.97 6.82
N PRO A 159 -6.36 14.26 7.87
CA PRO A 159 -7.39 13.26 7.68
C PRO A 159 -8.58 13.97 7.02
N ILE A 160 -8.95 13.53 5.81
CA ILE A 160 -10.14 14.05 5.12
C ILE A 160 -11.31 13.81 6.07
N GLY A 161 -11.76 14.88 6.71
CA GLY A 161 -12.81 14.84 7.71
C GLY A 161 -14.02 14.13 7.13
N GLY A 162 -14.51 13.13 7.87
CA GLY A 162 -15.80 12.53 7.62
C GLY A 162 -16.82 13.64 7.45
N SER A 163 -17.51 13.63 6.32
CA SER A 163 -18.63 14.52 6.06
C SER A 163 -19.58 14.48 7.26
N ASP A 164 -19.80 15.66 7.81
CA ASP A 164 -20.79 15.97 8.83
C ASP A 164 -22.13 15.30 8.50
N TYR A 165 -22.42 14.20 9.20
CA TYR A 165 -23.71 13.50 9.14
C TYR A 165 -24.60 13.93 10.32
N SER A 166 -24.46 15.16 10.79
CA SER A 166 -25.22 15.66 11.95
C SER A 166 -26.42 16.54 11.58
N ASP A 167 -26.72 16.74 10.29
CA ASP A 167 -27.77 17.68 9.86
C ASP A 167 -28.95 16.97 9.15
N ARG A 168 -29.46 15.89 9.77
CA ARG A 168 -30.80 15.40 9.44
C ARG A 168 -31.79 15.99 10.44
N PRO A 169 -32.69 16.91 10.03
CA PRO A 169 -33.82 17.28 10.86
C PRO A 169 -34.69 16.05 11.08
N THR A 170 -34.94 15.73 12.34
CA THR A 170 -36.02 14.81 12.76
C THR A 170 -37.34 15.33 12.18
N PRO A 171 -38.10 14.51 11.43
CA PRO A 171 -39.46 14.89 11.05
C PRO A 171 -40.35 14.79 12.30
N ASP A 172 -41.05 15.88 12.59
CA ASP A 172 -42.18 15.93 13.53
C ASP A 172 -43.36 15.07 13.05
#